data_AF-A0AAF1BXZ4-F1
#
_entry.id   AF-A0AAF1BXZ4-F1
#
_cell.length_a   1.000
_cell.length_b   1.000
_cell.length_c   1.000
_cell.angle_alpha   90.00
_cell.angle_beta   90.00
_cell.angle_gamma   90.00
#
_symmetry.space_group_name_H-M   'P 1'
#
loop_
_entity.id
_entity.type
_entity.pdbx_description
1 polymer ?
#
loop_
_entity_poly.entity_id
_entity_poly.type
_entity_poly.pdbx_seq_one_letter_code
_entity_poly.pdbx_strand_id
1 'polypeptide(L)'
;MDYDCGYTLDMAMTYGTIRLELDEQQKVRNLAVGYQNISGQEGLLKNMNNALASLQTVMSVNGSTKFGETELGKKLFTTLTDLMAENKNSVGAATKDVDFDGKRYTVGIEGRTVAIVVWKIQIWAV
;
A
#
# COMPACT_ATOMS: atom_id res chain seq x y z
N MET A 1 1.08 -32.03 0.43
CA MET A 1 1.65 -30.73 0.75
C MET A 1 1.75 -30.01 -0.57
N ASP A 2 0.75 -29.20 -0.93
CA ASP A 2 0.87 -28.32 -2.10
C ASP A 2 1.92 -27.28 -1.76
N TYR A 3 3.09 -27.40 -2.39
CA TYR A 3 4.03 -26.31 -2.47
C TYR A 3 3.32 -25.22 -3.26
N ASP A 4 3.06 -24.09 -2.64
CA ASP A 4 2.47 -22.93 -3.30
C ASP A 4 3.51 -22.40 -4.31
N CYS A 5 3.43 -22.83 -5.57
CA CYS A 5 4.47 -22.61 -6.60
C CYS A 5 4.45 -21.18 -7.17
N GLY A 6 4.10 -20.19 -6.35
CA GLY A 6 4.14 -18.77 -6.69
C GLY A 6 5.56 -18.23 -6.76
N TYR A 7 5.68 -16.95 -7.16
CA TYR A 7 6.95 -16.23 -7.08
C TYR A 7 6.75 -14.81 -6.56
N THR A 8 7.79 -14.31 -5.89
CA THR A 8 7.86 -12.95 -5.36
C THR A 8 8.78 -12.11 -6.26
N LEU A 9 8.30 -10.94 -6.67
CA LEU A 9 9.10 -9.93 -7.33
C LEU A 9 9.28 -8.74 -6.39
N ASP A 10 10.54 -8.46 -6.02
CA ASP A 10 10.91 -7.28 -5.24
C ASP A 10 11.64 -6.28 -6.16
N MET A 11 11.10 -5.06 -6.26
CA MET A 11 11.66 -3.97 -7.05
C MET A 11 12.06 -2.82 -6.12
N ALA A 12 13.37 -2.62 -5.97
CA ALA A 12 13.91 -1.44 -5.31
C ALA A 12 13.92 -0.26 -6.27
N MET A 13 13.31 0.85 -5.87
CA MET A 13 13.25 2.09 -6.64
C MET A 13 13.92 3.21 -5.85
N THR A 14 14.32 4.28 -6.55
CA THR A 14 14.98 5.45 -5.95
C THR A 14 14.19 6.08 -4.79
N TYR A 15 12.87 5.88 -4.73
CA TYR A 15 11.99 6.47 -3.73
C TYR A 15 11.18 5.44 -2.93
N GLY A 16 11.46 4.14 -3.06
CA GLY A 16 10.68 3.12 -2.37
C GLY A 16 10.95 1.69 -2.81
N THR A 17 10.10 0.77 -2.35
CA THR A 17 10.08 -0.63 -2.74
C THR A 17 8.69 -1.02 -3.23
N ILE A 18 8.63 -1.90 -4.23
CA ILE A 18 7.41 -2.60 -4.62
C ILE A 18 7.68 -4.09 -4.44
N ARG A 19 6.78 -4.78 -3.75
CA ARG A 19 6.78 -6.22 -3.61
C ARG A 19 5.48 -6.78 -4.19
N LEU A 20 5.61 -7.71 -5.12
CA LEU A 20 4.49 -8.36 -5.80
C LEU A 20 4.56 -9.86 -5.54
N GLU A 21 3.49 -10.45 -5.02
CA GLU A 21 3.38 -11.89 -4.82
C GLU A 21 2.31 -12.45 -5.77
N LEU A 22 2.72 -13.42 -6.58
CA LEU A 22 1.90 -14.04 -7.61
C LEU A 22 1.62 -15.50 -7.27
N ASP A 23 0.43 -15.98 -7.65
CA ASP A 23 0.11 -17.40 -7.59
C ASP A 23 0.68 -18.19 -8.78
N GLU A 24 0.50 -19.51 -8.78
CA GLU A 24 0.96 -20.41 -9.85
C GLU A 24 0.34 -20.06 -11.22
N GLN A 25 -0.80 -19.37 -11.24
CA GLN A 25 -1.50 -18.90 -12.43
C GLN A 25 -1.11 -17.46 -12.79
N GLN A 26 -0.07 -16.91 -12.16
CA GLN A 26 0.41 -15.54 -12.30
C GLN A 26 -0.61 -14.47 -11.90
N LYS A 27 -1.60 -14.80 -11.06
CA LYS A 27 -2.56 -13.83 -10.52
C LYS A 27 -1.95 -13.13 -9.30
N VAL A 28 -2.21 -11.83 -9.19
CA VAL A 28 -1.79 -11.01 -8.04
C VAL A 28 -2.49 -11.49 -6.78
N ARG A 29 -1.71 -11.96 -5.80
CA ARG A 29 -2.18 -12.29 -4.45
C ARG A 29 -1.96 -11.14 -3.47
N ASN A 30 -0.76 -10.56 -3.52
CA ASN A 30 -0.37 -9.44 -2.69
C ASN A 30 0.42 -8.42 -3.54
N LEU A 31 0.15 -7.14 -3.30
CA LEU A 31 0.98 -6.05 -3.78
C LEU A 31 1.26 -5.10 -2.62
N ALA A 32 2.53 -4.89 -2.30
CA ALA A 32 2.98 -3.95 -1.29
C ALA A 32 3.83 -2.86 -1.94
N VAL A 33 3.62 -1.62 -1.51
CA VAL A 33 4.41 -0.47 -1.92
C VAL A 33 4.85 0.27 -0.67
N GLY A 34 6.15 0.51 -0.53
CA GLY A 34 6.73 1.23 0.59
C GLY A 34 7.56 2.42 0.14
N TYR A 35 7.55 3.50 0.90
CA TYR A 35 8.42 4.67 0.68
C TYR A 35 8.86 5.27 2.02
N GLN A 36 9.90 6.11 1.98
CA GLN A 36 10.37 6.86 3.14
C GLN A 36 9.95 8.33 3.06
N ASN A 37 9.43 8.84 4.17
CA ASN A 37 9.20 10.26 4.38
C ASN A 37 10.55 10.99 4.58
N ILE A 38 10.77 11.98 3.73
CA ILE A 38 11.92 12.88 3.76
C ILE A 38 11.59 14.07 4.68
N SER A 39 12.51 14.43 5.57
CA SER A 39 12.36 15.59 6.47
C SER A 39 12.68 16.91 5.77
N GLY A 40 12.15 18.03 6.29
CA GLY A 40 12.40 19.38 5.77
C GLY A 40 11.38 19.85 4.72
N GLN A 41 11.44 21.13 4.34
CA GLN A 41 10.48 21.76 3.43
C GLN A 41 10.50 21.14 2.02
N GLU A 42 11.67 20.79 1.50
CA GLU A 42 11.82 20.09 0.22
C GLU A 42 11.27 18.65 0.27
N GLY A 43 11.16 18.08 1.47
CA GLY A 43 10.59 16.75 1.69
C GLY A 43 9.08 16.71 1.49
N LEU A 44 8.36 17.79 1.74
CA LEU A 44 6.89 17.79 1.70
C LEU A 44 6.34 17.39 0.33
N LEU A 45 6.77 18.07 -0.73
CA LEU A 45 6.30 17.79 -2.10
C LEU A 45 6.70 16.38 -2.56
N LYS A 46 7.91 15.92 -2.21
CA LYS A 46 8.36 14.57 -2.52
C LYS A 46 7.55 13.51 -1.78
N ASN A 47 7.28 13.72 -0.50
CA ASN A 47 6.47 12.79 0.30
C ASN A 47 5.05 12.70 -0.23
N MET A 48 4.46 13.84 -0.64
CA MET A 48 3.15 13.85 -1.30
C MET A 48 3.19 13.06 -2.61
N ASN A 49 4.19 13.29 -3.47
CA ASN A 49 4.31 12.53 -4.72
C ASN A 49 4.48 11.03 -4.48
N ASN A 50 5.29 10.64 -3.50
CA ASN A 50 5.49 9.23 -3.13
C ASN A 50 4.21 8.60 -2.58
N ALA A 51 3.46 9.32 -1.74
CA ALA A 51 2.17 8.89 -1.23
C ALA A 51 1.17 8.64 -2.38
N LEU A 52 1.02 9.62 -3.27
CA LEU A 52 0.08 9.52 -4.39
C LEU A 52 0.46 8.41 -5.38
N ALA A 53 1.75 8.28 -5.70
CA ALA A 53 2.24 7.20 -6.54
C ALA A 53 2.00 5.82 -5.92
N SER A 54 2.23 5.70 -4.59
CA SER A 54 2.00 4.45 -3.87
C SER A 54 0.52 4.06 -3.88
N LEU A 55 -0.37 5.01 -3.60
CA LEU A 55 -1.82 4.82 -3.67
C LEU A 55 -2.26 4.37 -5.05
N GLN A 56 -1.83 5.05 -6.11
CA GLN A 56 -2.19 4.67 -7.48
C GLN A 56 -1.66 3.27 -7.85
N THR A 57 -0.48 2.91 -7.36
CA THR A 57 0.13 1.60 -7.61
C THR A 57 -0.68 0.48 -6.95
N VAL A 58 -1.00 0.56 -5.66
CA VAL A 58 -1.83 -0.48 -5.02
C VAL A 58 -3.25 -0.53 -5.57
N MET A 59 -3.78 0.60 -6.03
CA MET A 59 -5.09 0.68 -6.65
C MET A 59 -5.15 0.06 -8.04
N SER A 60 -4.02 -0.07 -8.74
CA SER A 60 -3.96 -0.63 -10.09
C SER A 60 -4.55 -2.05 -10.19
N VAL A 61 -4.59 -2.77 -9.07
CA VAL A 61 -5.24 -4.10 -8.97
C VAL A 61 -6.75 -4.05 -9.23
N ASN A 62 -7.38 -2.87 -9.14
CA ASN A 62 -8.80 -2.65 -9.41
C ASN A 62 -9.05 -1.88 -10.73
N GLY A 63 -8.00 -1.55 -11.48
CA GLY A 63 -8.11 -0.82 -12.76
C GLY A 63 -7.23 0.43 -12.83
N SER A 64 -7.40 1.20 -13.91
CA SER A 64 -6.53 2.34 -14.24
C SER A 64 -7.11 3.72 -13.91
N THR A 65 -8.27 3.78 -13.26
CA THR A 65 -8.90 5.05 -12.87
C THR A 65 -8.03 5.77 -11.85
N LYS A 66 -7.98 7.11 -11.93
CA LYS A 66 -7.19 7.93 -11.01
C LYS A 66 -7.72 7.77 -9.58
N PHE A 67 -6.83 7.69 -8.59
CA PHE A 67 -7.23 7.47 -7.21
C PHE A 67 -8.32 8.45 -6.71
N GLY A 68 -8.17 9.74 -7.01
CA GLY A 68 -9.12 10.79 -6.57
C GLY A 68 -10.52 10.70 -7.19
N GLU A 69 -10.69 9.93 -8.25
CA GLU A 69 -11.96 9.72 -8.95
C GLU A 69 -12.72 8.49 -8.42
N THR A 70 -12.12 7.72 -7.51
CA THR A 70 -12.70 6.47 -6.99
C THR A 70 -12.97 6.54 -5.50
N GLU A 71 -13.99 5.80 -5.05
CA GLU A 71 -14.29 5.67 -3.62
C GLU A 71 -13.15 5.02 -2.84
N LEU A 72 -12.50 3.99 -3.41
CA LEU A 72 -11.32 3.38 -2.81
C LEU A 72 -10.18 4.38 -2.63
N GLY A 73 -9.85 5.15 -3.67
CA GLY A 73 -8.72 6.08 -3.60
C GLY A 73 -8.96 7.22 -2.62
N LYS A 74 -10.20 7.73 -2.50
CA LYS A 74 -10.57 8.67 -1.42
C LYS A 74 -10.37 8.04 -0.04
N LYS A 75 -10.87 6.81 0.17
CA LYS A 75 -10.71 6.08 1.44
C LYS A 75 -9.24 5.91 1.81
N LEU A 76 -8.42 5.39 0.90
CA LEU A 76 -7.01 5.16 1.16
C LEU A 76 -6.23 6.46 1.41
N PHE A 77 -6.55 7.53 0.68
CA PHE A 77 -5.95 8.84 0.92
C PHE A 77 -6.28 9.36 2.32
N THR A 78 -7.56 9.33 2.72
CA THR A 78 -7.99 9.72 4.06
C THR A 78 -7.32 8.86 5.13
N THR A 79 -7.30 7.53 4.97
CA THR A 79 -6.65 6.61 5.91
C THR A 79 -5.18 6.94 6.09
N LEU A 80 -4.47 7.22 5.01
CA LEU A 80 -3.07 7.60 5.05
C LEU A 80 -2.87 8.94 5.77
N THR A 81 -3.66 9.97 5.46
CA THR A 81 -3.53 11.27 6.11
C THR A 81 -3.87 11.22 7.59
N ASP A 82 -4.88 10.43 7.97
CA ASP A 82 -5.27 10.21 9.37
C ASP A 82 -4.13 9.53 10.14
N LEU A 83 -3.55 8.47 9.56
CA LEU A 83 -2.40 7.79 10.16
C LEU A 83 -1.20 8.72 10.29
N MET A 84 -0.90 9.55 9.29
CA MET A 84 0.19 10.52 9.38
C MET A 84 -0.05 11.54 10.49
N ALA A 85 -1.29 12.01 10.65
CA ALA A 85 -1.66 12.95 11.71
C ALA A 85 -1.54 12.31 13.11
N GLU A 86 -2.02 11.08 13.27
CA GLU A 86 -1.95 10.30 14.50
C GLU A 86 -0.50 9.95 14.89
N ASN A 87 0.34 9.60 13.90
CA ASN A 87 1.75 9.24 14.14
C ASN A 87 2.71 10.42 14.19
N LYS A 88 2.25 11.67 14.01
CA LYS A 88 3.13 12.84 13.98
C LYS A 88 4.02 12.97 15.23
N ASN A 89 3.57 12.47 16.37
CA ASN A 89 4.26 12.55 17.66
C ASN A 89 4.60 11.17 18.26
N SER A 90 4.39 10.08 17.51
CA SER A 90 4.59 8.72 17.99
C SER A 90 5.81 8.08 17.34
N VAL A 91 6.57 7.33 18.14
CA VAL A 91 7.74 6.56 17.67
C VAL A 91 7.36 5.11 17.31
N GLY A 92 6.10 4.71 17.57
CA GLY A 92 5.60 3.36 17.33
C GLY A 92 5.09 3.14 15.90
N ALA A 93 4.91 1.86 15.54
CA ALA A 93 4.19 1.49 14.33
C ALA A 93 2.68 1.72 14.53
N ALA A 94 2.01 2.27 13.51
CA ALA A 94 0.55 2.24 13.44
C ALA A 94 0.07 1.79 12.07
N THR A 95 -1.04 1.07 12.07
CA THR A 95 -1.64 0.49 10.88
C THR A 95 -3.14 0.70 10.89
N LYS A 96 -3.74 0.90 9.71
CA LYS A 96 -5.19 0.89 9.51
C LYS A 96 -5.54 0.08 8.27
N ASP A 97 -6.63 -0.69 8.39
CA ASP A 97 -7.15 -1.53 7.33
C ASP A 97 -8.36 -0.88 6.66
N VAL A 98 -8.48 -1.08 5.35
CA VAL A 98 -9.60 -0.67 4.51
C VAL A 98 -10.03 -1.88 3.69
N ASP A 99 -11.22 -2.42 3.97
CA ASP A 99 -11.81 -3.47 3.16
C ASP A 99 -12.61 -2.87 1.99
N PHE A 100 -12.32 -3.35 0.77
CA PHE A 100 -12.96 -2.90 -0.45
C PHE A 100 -12.94 -3.99 -1.53
N ASP A 101 -14.10 -4.31 -2.09
CA ASP A 101 -14.24 -5.24 -3.22
C ASP A 101 -13.51 -6.58 -3.03
N GLY A 102 -13.75 -7.22 -1.88
CA GLY A 102 -13.14 -8.51 -1.55
C GLY A 102 -11.61 -8.48 -1.35
N LYS A 103 -11.02 -7.29 -1.19
CA LYS A 103 -9.61 -7.07 -0.91
C LYS A 103 -9.47 -6.23 0.35
N ARG A 104 -8.39 -6.44 1.09
CA ARG A 104 -8.03 -5.62 2.23
C ARG A 104 -6.78 -4.84 1.90
N TYR A 105 -6.85 -3.55 2.16
CA TYR A 105 -5.75 -2.62 2.02
C TYR A 105 -5.28 -2.21 3.41
N THR A 106 -4.00 -2.41 3.72
CA THR A 106 -3.42 -1.97 4.98
C THR A 106 -2.45 -0.84 4.71
N VAL A 107 -2.70 0.29 5.36
CA VAL A 107 -1.77 1.42 5.39
C VAL A 107 -1.02 1.37 6.71
N GLY A 108 0.30 1.36 6.65
CA GLY A 108 1.18 1.29 7.81
C GLY A 108 2.20 2.42 7.81
N ILE A 109 2.49 2.94 9.00
CA ILE A 109 3.55 3.93 9.22
C ILE A 109 4.39 3.47 10.42
N GLU A 110 5.70 3.40 10.23
CA GLU A 110 6.67 3.13 11.30
C GLU A 110 7.86 4.08 11.15
N GLY A 111 8.02 4.99 12.11
CA GLY A 111 9.01 6.06 12.03
C GLY A 111 8.84 6.90 10.76
N ARG A 112 9.78 6.80 9.81
CA ARG A 112 9.72 7.50 8.51
C ARG A 112 9.21 6.62 7.38
N THR A 113 9.00 5.34 7.61
CA THR A 113 8.56 4.41 6.58
C THR A 113 7.04 4.43 6.50
N VAL A 114 6.53 4.52 5.28
CA VAL A 114 5.12 4.32 4.95
C VAL A 114 5.03 3.09 4.06
N ALA A 115 4.09 2.20 4.34
CA ALA A 115 3.77 1.06 3.49
C ALA A 115 2.27 1.00 3.23
N ILE A 116 1.91 0.62 2.01
CA ILE A 116 0.54 0.32 1.63
C ILE A 116 0.53 -1.06 1.00
N VAL A 117 -0.27 -1.96 1.55
CA VAL A 117 -0.35 -3.36 1.13
C VAL A 117 -1.77 -3.65 0.72
N VAL A 118 -1.96 -4.36 -0.38
CA VAL A 118 -3.25 -4.96 -0.73
C VAL A 118 -3.12 -6.47 -0.78
N TRP A 119 -4.06 -7.15 -0.15
CA TRP A 119 -4.22 -8.59 -0.28
C TRP A 119 -5.65 -8.96 -0.65
N LYS A 120 -5.78 -10.05 -1.40
CA LYS A 120 -7.09 -10.67 -1.64
C LYS A 120 -7.60 -11.27 -0.33
N ILE A 121 -8.85 -11.02 0.01
CA ILE A 121 -9.48 -11.66 1.17
C ILE A 121 -9.77 -13.11 0.77
N GLN A 122 -8.99 -14.06 1.27
CA GLN A 122 -9.35 -15.47 1.20
C GLN A 122 -10.50 -15.71 2.18
N ILE A 123 -11.72 -15.73 1.65
CA ILE A 123 -12.85 -16.34 2.35
C ILE A 123 -12.59 -17.85 2.27
N TRP A 124 -12.19 -18.47 3.38
CA TRP A 124 -12.18 -19.92 3.49
C TRP A 124 -13.63 -20.37 3.30
N ALA A 125 -13.93 -20.95 2.14
CA ALA A 125 -15.18 -21.67 1.97
C ALA A 125 -15.16 -22.85 2.94
N VAL A 126 -16.08 -22.82 3.91
CA VAL A 126 -16.37 -23.95 4.80
C VAL A 126 -17.22 -24.96 4.04
#